data_AF-A0A1F8A7P5-F1
#
_entry.id   AF-A0A1F8A7P5-F1
#
_cell.length_a   1.000
_cell.length_b   1.000
_cell.length_c   1.000
_cell.angle_alpha   90.00
_cell.angle_beta   90.00
_cell.angle_gamma   90.00
#
_symmetry.space_group_name_H-M   'P 1'
#
loop_
_entity.id
_entity.type
_entity.pdbx_description
1 polymer ?
#
loop_
_entity_poly.entity_id
_entity_poly.type
_entity_poly.pdbx_seq_one_letter_code
_entity_poly.pdbx_strand_id
1 'polypeptide(L)'
;MGLFTLGWYHITAGALESVGIREHYYNTLSHAVLLLLVMSEGILLLSSAAGLWPRLTNRTPDYYDSVLLLVCSLVMIAVLIIGYHADEDWHFFLTRLEHSSYAILVLCGSLTSIMMSTRKGHHTKRTIIPALTVVVLGLLFTSHQQEAMLVKKVHETLGYTMVTAAAFRIVEILVVPHCANVSTDVHSNLRYITPLVAVVLSFVAFGSSRDLCQAIEEAGFMASPYVAILYTCGLVYFSFLTTIIHRIKDHLYPDGGDEKYEYSSLPGMHSDRLGYNQSLD
;
A
#
# COMPACT_ATOMS: atom_id res chain seq x y z
N MET A 1 -6.05 15.94 -12.07
CA MET A 1 -4.83 15.16 -11.81
C MET A 1 -3.56 16.00 -11.87
N GLY A 2 -3.24 16.69 -12.97
CA GLY A 2 -2.00 17.49 -13.09
C GLY A 2 -1.79 18.57 -12.02
N LEU A 3 -2.83 19.30 -11.63
CA LEU A 3 -2.74 20.32 -10.57
C LEU A 3 -2.57 19.72 -9.17
N PHE A 4 -3.15 18.54 -8.94
CA PHE A 4 -3.00 17.82 -7.67
C PHE A 4 -1.57 17.30 -7.53
N THR A 5 -1.01 16.72 -8.59
CA THR A 5 0.39 16.26 -8.61
C THR A 5 1.39 17.41 -8.48
N LEU A 6 1.14 18.56 -9.11
CA LEU A 6 1.96 19.76 -8.97
C LEU A 6 1.87 20.36 -7.57
N GLY A 7 0.66 20.45 -7.00
CA GLY A 7 0.44 20.93 -5.64
C GLY A 7 1.11 20.04 -4.60
N TRP A 8 1.00 18.72 -4.76
CA TRP A 8 1.66 17.75 -3.88
C TRP A 8 3.19 17.80 -4.01
N TYR A 9 3.72 17.90 -5.23
CA TYR A 9 5.14 18.12 -5.46
C TYR A 9 5.64 19.39 -4.77
N HIS A 10 4.92 20.52 -4.89
CA HIS A 10 5.31 21.78 -4.25
C HIS A 10 5.28 21.72 -2.73
N ILE A 11 4.23 21.13 -2.14
CA ILE A 11 4.14 20.98 -0.68
C ILE A 11 5.27 20.08 -0.18
N THR A 12 5.54 18.97 -0.88
CA THR A 12 6.61 18.05 -0.50
C THR A 12 7.98 18.71 -0.67
N ALA A 13 8.28 19.25 -1.84
CA ALA A 13 9.56 19.93 -2.11
C ALA A 13 9.80 21.12 -1.18
N GLY A 14 8.77 21.95 -0.93
CA GLY A 14 8.85 23.09 -0.02
C GLY A 14 9.01 22.66 1.44
N ALA A 15 8.34 21.59 1.88
CA ALA A 15 8.55 21.01 3.20
C ALA A 15 9.99 20.48 3.33
N LEU A 16 10.50 19.75 2.33
CA LEU A 16 11.86 19.21 2.31
C LEU A 16 12.92 20.31 2.36
N GLU A 17 12.74 21.39 1.60
CA GLU A 17 13.63 22.54 1.59
C GLU A 17 13.59 23.30 2.93
N SER A 18 12.42 23.39 3.57
CA SER A 18 12.26 24.07 4.86
C SER A 18 12.98 23.39 6.04
N VAL A 19 13.24 22.08 5.94
CA VAL A 19 14.02 21.31 6.94
C VAL A 19 15.50 21.20 6.57
N GLY A 20 15.96 21.87 5.49
CA GLY A 20 17.38 21.88 5.11
C GLY A 20 17.87 20.55 4.52
N ILE A 21 16.99 19.71 4.00
CA ILE A 21 17.31 18.38 3.47
C ILE A 21 18.12 18.53 2.17
N ARG A 22 19.46 18.53 2.28
CA ARG A 22 20.39 18.65 1.14
C ARG A 22 21.33 17.46 0.97
N GLU A 23 21.73 16.78 2.06
CA GLU A 23 22.81 15.78 2.00
C GLU A 23 22.33 14.35 1.69
N HIS A 24 21.05 14.01 1.94
CA HIS A 24 20.50 12.66 1.72
C HIS A 24 19.22 12.64 0.86
N TYR A 25 19.19 13.47 -0.18
CA TYR A 25 18.03 13.65 -1.08
C TYR A 25 17.41 12.32 -1.56
N TYR A 26 18.22 11.34 -1.97
CA TYR A 26 17.70 10.07 -2.50
C TYR A 26 17.03 9.19 -1.45
N ASN A 27 17.44 9.26 -0.17
CA ASN A 27 16.74 8.56 0.91
C ASN A 27 15.35 9.17 1.10
N THR A 28 15.27 10.49 1.26
CA THR A 28 13.98 11.14 1.46
C THR A 28 13.07 11.03 0.23
N LEU A 29 13.64 11.04 -0.98
CA LEU A 29 12.91 10.75 -2.21
C LEU A 29 12.33 9.33 -2.24
N SER A 30 13.09 8.31 -1.84
CA SER A 30 12.59 6.92 -1.82
C SER A 30 11.40 6.77 -0.86
N HIS A 31 11.47 7.37 0.32
CA HIS A 31 10.38 7.39 1.29
C HIS A 31 9.16 8.18 0.78
N ALA A 32 9.36 9.29 0.07
CA ALA A 32 8.27 10.06 -0.55
C ALA A 32 7.56 9.27 -1.67
N VAL A 33 8.33 8.61 -2.53
CA VAL A 33 7.79 7.75 -3.59
C VAL A 33 7.05 6.56 -2.99
N LEU A 34 7.61 5.93 -1.93
CA LEU A 34 6.96 4.85 -1.21
C LEU A 34 5.62 5.30 -0.61
N LEU A 35 5.56 6.48 0.02
CA LEU A 35 4.30 7.08 0.47
C LEU A 35 3.29 7.19 -0.65
N LEU A 36 3.68 7.75 -1.81
CA LEU A 36 2.75 7.96 -2.93
C LEU A 36 2.16 6.65 -3.44
N LEU A 37 2.99 5.61 -3.54
CA LEU A 37 2.56 4.30 -3.99
C LEU A 37 1.62 3.65 -2.98
N VAL A 38 2.01 3.57 -1.71
CA VAL A 38 1.17 2.99 -0.65
C VAL A 38 -0.14 3.77 -0.47
N MET A 39 -0.09 5.11 -0.56
CA MET A 39 -1.29 5.96 -0.52
C MET A 39 -2.22 5.67 -1.71
N SER A 40 -1.65 5.47 -2.90
CA SER A 40 -2.43 5.10 -4.10
C SER A 40 -3.13 3.75 -3.90
N GLU A 41 -2.47 2.78 -3.26
CA GLU A 41 -3.09 1.51 -2.85
C GLU A 41 -4.27 1.75 -1.91
N GLY A 42 -4.05 2.53 -0.84
CA GLY A 42 -5.07 2.88 0.13
C GLY A 42 -6.30 3.51 -0.51
N ILE A 43 -6.10 4.44 -1.45
CA ILE A 43 -7.19 5.09 -2.19
C ILE A 43 -7.93 4.10 -3.10
N LEU A 44 -7.22 3.23 -3.82
CA LEU A 44 -7.83 2.21 -4.69
C LEU A 44 -8.69 1.24 -3.88
N LEU A 45 -8.17 0.76 -2.74
CA LEU A 45 -8.87 -0.16 -1.84
C LEU A 45 -10.04 0.53 -1.14
N LEU A 46 -9.90 1.79 -0.73
CA LEU A 46 -10.98 2.57 -0.13
C LEU A 46 -12.09 2.83 -1.15
N SER A 47 -11.74 3.11 -2.40
CA SER A 47 -12.71 3.24 -3.49
C SER A 47 -13.45 1.92 -3.70
N SER A 48 -12.73 0.79 -3.69
CA SER A 48 -13.35 -0.55 -3.73
C SER A 48 -14.33 -0.78 -2.57
N ALA A 49 -13.92 -0.45 -1.34
CA ALA A 49 -14.72 -0.61 -0.13
C ALA A 49 -16.01 0.22 -0.15
N ALA A 50 -15.91 1.46 -0.66
CA ALA A 50 -17.06 2.35 -0.84
C ALA A 50 -17.98 1.96 -2.02
N GLY A 51 -17.63 0.92 -2.78
CA GLY A 51 -18.39 0.50 -3.97
C GLY A 51 -18.11 1.35 -5.20
N LEU A 52 -16.97 2.05 -5.28
CA LEU A 52 -16.49 2.79 -6.45
C LEU A 52 -15.37 2.03 -7.16
N TRP A 53 -15.65 0.81 -7.62
CA TRP A 53 -14.66 0.01 -8.36
C TRP A 53 -14.76 0.24 -9.88
N PRO A 54 -13.64 0.52 -10.59
CA PRO A 54 -13.65 0.65 -12.04
C PRO A 54 -14.07 -0.66 -12.73
N ARG A 55 -15.29 -0.71 -13.27
CA ARG A 55 -15.83 -1.88 -13.99
C ARG A 55 -15.34 -2.03 -15.43
N LEU A 56 -14.56 -1.07 -15.92
CA LEU A 56 -14.07 -1.05 -17.31
C LEU A 56 -13.05 -2.17 -17.59
N THR A 57 -12.48 -2.76 -16.54
CA THR A 57 -11.46 -3.81 -16.63
C THR A 57 -11.88 -5.02 -15.80
N ASN A 58 -11.85 -6.23 -16.39
CA ASN A 58 -12.12 -7.51 -15.72
C ASN A 58 -10.97 -7.95 -14.79
N ARG A 59 -10.42 -6.99 -14.03
CA ARG A 59 -9.24 -7.16 -13.15
C ARG A 59 -9.66 -7.05 -11.68
N THR A 60 -9.09 -7.92 -10.88
CA THR A 60 -9.30 -8.06 -9.44
C THR A 60 -8.50 -6.99 -8.67
N PRO A 61 -8.95 -6.50 -7.49
CA PRO A 61 -8.18 -5.57 -6.67
C PRO A 61 -6.75 -6.05 -6.38
N ASP A 62 -6.57 -7.33 -6.05
CA ASP A 62 -5.28 -7.99 -5.82
C ASP A 62 -4.36 -8.02 -7.06
N TYR A 63 -4.93 -7.98 -8.27
CA TYR A 63 -4.12 -7.76 -9.47
C TYR A 63 -3.53 -6.35 -9.49
N TYR A 64 -4.28 -5.33 -9.07
CA TYR A 64 -3.75 -3.97 -8.95
C TYR A 64 -2.73 -3.85 -7.83
N ASP A 65 -2.91 -4.52 -6.69
CA ASP A 65 -1.87 -4.61 -5.65
C ASP A 65 -0.56 -5.15 -6.25
N SER A 66 -0.66 -6.20 -7.08
CA SER A 66 0.50 -6.81 -7.75
C SER A 66 1.17 -5.85 -8.74
N VAL A 67 0.40 -5.12 -9.55
CA VAL A 67 0.92 -4.11 -10.48
C VAL A 67 1.58 -2.96 -9.72
N LEU A 68 0.99 -2.52 -8.61
CA LEU A 68 1.53 -1.43 -7.82
C LEU A 68 2.83 -1.83 -7.12
N LEU A 69 2.92 -3.05 -6.60
CA LEU A 69 4.17 -3.63 -6.08
C LEU A 69 5.24 -3.76 -7.17
N LEU A 70 4.85 -4.16 -8.38
CA LEU A 70 5.75 -4.20 -9.53
C LEU A 70 6.31 -2.81 -9.84
N VAL A 71 5.43 -1.80 -9.99
CA VAL A 71 5.83 -0.41 -10.21
C VAL A 71 6.72 0.09 -9.08
N CYS A 72 6.35 -0.18 -7.82
CA CYS A 72 7.14 0.16 -6.65
C CYS A 72 8.55 -0.39 -6.74
N SER A 73 8.69 -1.70 -7.01
CA SER A 73 10.01 -2.33 -7.10
C SER A 73 10.86 -1.75 -8.22
N LEU A 74 10.29 -1.48 -9.40
CA LEU A 74 11.00 -0.88 -10.53
C LEU A 74 11.47 0.54 -10.21
N VAL A 75 10.61 1.36 -9.61
CA VAL A 75 10.97 2.73 -9.23
C VAL A 75 12.02 2.72 -8.12
N MET A 76 11.91 1.84 -7.13
CA MET A 76 12.92 1.71 -6.07
C MET A 76 14.28 1.27 -6.60
N ILE A 77 14.31 0.33 -7.54
CA ILE A 77 15.55 -0.06 -8.24
C ILE A 77 16.14 1.14 -8.99
N ALA A 78 15.31 1.91 -9.69
CA ALA A 78 15.78 3.11 -10.39
C ALA A 78 16.36 4.16 -9.42
N VAL A 79 15.68 4.43 -8.29
CA VAL A 79 16.19 5.35 -7.25
C VAL A 79 17.51 4.86 -6.67
N LEU A 80 17.66 3.56 -6.41
CA LEU A 80 18.90 2.95 -5.93
C LEU A 80 20.06 3.09 -6.93
N ILE A 81 19.79 2.94 -8.23
CA ILE A 81 20.79 3.08 -9.29
C ILE A 81 21.20 4.54 -9.48
N ILE A 82 20.23 5.47 -9.52
CA ILE A 82 20.50 6.90 -9.75
C ILE A 82 21.21 7.52 -8.55
N GLY A 83 20.87 7.09 -7.33
CA GLY A 83 21.53 7.53 -6.10
C GLY A 83 22.87 6.86 -5.81
N TYR A 84 23.44 6.10 -6.75
CA TYR A 84 24.76 5.49 -6.60
C TYR A 84 25.86 6.47 -7.04
N HIS A 85 26.83 6.70 -6.17
CA HIS A 85 28.04 7.43 -6.48
C HIS A 85 29.26 6.51 -6.30
N ALA A 86 30.18 6.54 -7.27
CA ALA A 86 31.29 5.57 -7.33
C ALA A 86 32.34 5.73 -6.21
N ASP A 87 32.27 6.84 -5.47
CA ASP A 87 33.14 7.28 -4.39
C ASP A 87 32.61 6.91 -2.99
N GLU A 88 31.49 6.19 -2.88
CA GLU A 88 30.89 5.87 -1.59
C GLU A 88 31.54 4.66 -0.88
N ASP A 89 31.66 4.78 0.45
CA ASP A 89 32.30 3.78 1.31
C ASP A 89 31.60 2.40 1.32
N TRP A 90 32.38 1.37 1.68
CA TRP A 90 31.92 -0.02 1.76
C TRP A 90 30.67 -0.22 2.66
N HIS A 91 30.55 0.55 3.75
CA HIS A 91 29.37 0.48 4.63
C HIS A 91 28.10 0.99 3.93
N PHE A 92 28.22 2.04 3.11
CA PHE A 92 27.13 2.60 2.34
C PHE A 92 26.71 1.67 1.18
N PHE A 93 27.67 0.93 0.61
CA PHE A 93 27.39 -0.14 -0.34
C PHE A 93 26.60 -1.31 0.30
N LEU A 94 27.00 -1.81 1.48
CA LEU A 94 26.30 -2.91 2.17
C LEU A 94 24.85 -2.56 2.51
N THR A 95 24.59 -1.37 3.04
CA THR A 95 23.23 -0.91 3.36
C THR A 95 22.32 -0.86 2.13
N ARG A 96 22.88 -0.59 0.95
CA ARG A 96 22.15 -0.61 -0.32
C ARG A 96 21.94 -2.00 -0.88
N LEU A 97 22.81 -2.97 -0.57
CA LEU A 97 22.57 -4.36 -0.92
C LEU A 97 21.32 -4.91 -0.21
N GLU A 98 21.08 -4.53 1.04
CA GLU A 98 19.84 -4.89 1.74
C GLU A 98 18.61 -4.35 1.00
N HIS A 99 18.54 -3.04 0.75
CA HIS A 99 17.44 -2.41 0.02
C HIS A 99 17.25 -2.97 -1.40
N SER A 100 18.36 -3.24 -2.10
CA SER A 100 18.32 -3.85 -3.44
C SER A 100 17.75 -5.26 -3.39
N SER A 101 18.14 -6.05 -2.39
CA SER A 101 17.60 -7.41 -2.22
C SER A 101 16.10 -7.40 -1.93
N TYR A 102 15.62 -6.43 -1.13
CA TYR A 102 14.20 -6.25 -0.85
C TYR A 102 13.44 -5.84 -2.11
N ALA A 103 13.96 -4.89 -2.89
CA ALA A 103 13.33 -4.45 -4.13
C ALA A 103 13.22 -5.60 -5.16
N ILE A 104 14.26 -6.43 -5.29
CA ILE A 104 14.24 -7.61 -6.16
C ILE A 104 13.24 -8.65 -5.65
N LEU A 105 13.14 -8.88 -4.34
CA LEU A 105 12.15 -9.78 -3.75
C LEU A 105 10.73 -9.35 -4.11
N VAL A 106 10.43 -8.05 -4.00
CA VAL A 106 9.12 -7.49 -4.36
C VAL A 106 8.86 -7.58 -5.87
N LEU A 107 9.88 -7.33 -6.68
CA LEU A 107 9.81 -7.48 -8.14
C LEU A 107 9.44 -8.91 -8.54
N CYS A 108 10.14 -9.90 -8.00
CA CYS A 108 9.88 -11.31 -8.28
C CYS A 108 8.51 -11.76 -7.72
N GLY A 109 8.15 -11.34 -6.51
CA GLY A 109 6.86 -11.64 -5.89
C GLY A 109 5.67 -11.06 -6.67
N SER A 110 5.79 -9.82 -7.13
CA SER A 110 4.75 -9.15 -7.93
C SER A 110 4.59 -9.80 -9.31
N LEU A 111 5.69 -10.14 -10.00
CA LEU A 111 5.64 -10.86 -11.28
C LEU A 111 5.00 -12.23 -11.12
N THR A 112 5.39 -12.98 -10.08
CA THR A 112 4.79 -14.28 -9.74
C THR A 112 3.27 -14.15 -9.51
N SER A 113 2.85 -13.12 -8.77
CA SER A 113 1.43 -12.85 -8.53
C SER A 113 0.66 -12.58 -9.82
N ILE A 114 1.19 -11.71 -10.69
CA ILE A 114 0.58 -11.37 -11.99
C ILE A 114 0.44 -12.62 -12.86
N MET A 115 1.49 -13.44 -12.94
CA MET A 115 1.50 -14.68 -13.71
C MET A 115 0.44 -15.67 -13.20
N MET A 116 0.35 -15.88 -11.88
CA MET A 116 -0.63 -16.81 -11.29
C MET A 116 -2.07 -16.29 -11.33
N SER A 117 -2.25 -14.96 -11.30
CA SER A 117 -3.56 -14.31 -11.35
C SER A 117 -4.15 -14.29 -12.78
N THR A 118 -3.32 -14.31 -13.83
CA THR A 118 -3.79 -14.15 -15.22
C THR A 118 -4.52 -15.40 -15.76
N ARG A 119 -5.74 -15.22 -16.29
CA ARG A 119 -6.48 -16.23 -17.07
C ARG A 119 -6.52 -15.88 -18.57
N LYS A 120 -6.95 -16.86 -19.38
CA LYS A 120 -7.37 -16.62 -20.78
C LYS A 120 -8.46 -15.55 -20.83
N GLY A 121 -8.43 -14.70 -21.86
CA GLY A 121 -9.41 -13.63 -22.07
C GLY A 121 -9.21 -12.36 -21.21
N HIS A 122 -8.00 -12.12 -20.68
CA HIS A 122 -7.66 -10.95 -19.85
C HIS A 122 -8.44 -10.83 -18.52
N HIS A 123 -9.05 -11.92 -18.04
CA HIS A 123 -9.64 -12.01 -16.71
C HIS A 123 -8.57 -12.35 -15.67
N THR A 124 -8.77 -11.96 -14.40
CA THR A 124 -7.89 -12.34 -13.30
C THR A 124 -8.59 -13.17 -12.22
N LYS A 125 -7.83 -14.05 -11.55
CA LYS A 125 -8.24 -14.77 -10.34
C LYS A 125 -7.81 -13.97 -9.10
N ARG A 126 -8.64 -14.00 -8.06
CA ARG A 126 -8.25 -13.55 -6.71
C ARG A 126 -6.98 -14.30 -6.27
N THR A 127 -6.00 -13.58 -5.75
CA THR A 127 -4.74 -14.15 -5.25
C THR A 127 -4.30 -13.46 -3.95
N ILE A 128 -3.73 -14.22 -3.02
CA ILE A 128 -3.14 -13.71 -1.77
C ILE A 128 -1.63 -13.42 -1.89
N ILE A 129 -1.01 -13.77 -3.03
CA ILE A 129 0.44 -13.63 -3.27
C ILE A 129 0.97 -12.19 -3.06
N PRO A 130 0.29 -11.10 -3.49
CA PRO A 130 0.84 -9.77 -3.27
C PRO A 130 0.88 -9.44 -1.77
N ALA A 131 -0.16 -9.80 -1.02
CA ALA A 131 -0.18 -9.64 0.44
C ALA A 131 0.90 -10.50 1.12
N LEU A 132 1.11 -11.74 0.70
CA LEU A 132 2.21 -12.57 1.23
C LEU A 132 3.59 -11.96 0.97
N THR A 133 3.78 -11.33 -0.19
CA THR A 133 5.03 -10.61 -0.52
C THR A 133 5.22 -9.44 0.44
N VAL A 134 4.16 -8.69 0.75
CA VAL A 134 4.19 -7.59 1.74
C VAL A 134 4.43 -8.11 3.16
N VAL A 135 3.88 -9.27 3.56
CA VAL A 135 4.20 -9.89 4.85
C VAL A 135 5.70 -10.16 4.98
N VAL A 136 6.29 -10.82 3.97
CA VAL A 136 7.73 -11.14 3.98
C VAL A 136 8.56 -9.85 4.03
N LEU A 137 8.21 -8.86 3.20
CA LEU A 137 8.88 -7.57 3.20
C LEU A 137 8.78 -6.87 4.57
N GLY A 138 7.59 -6.84 5.16
CA GLY A 138 7.35 -6.24 6.48
C GLY A 138 8.19 -6.90 7.57
N LEU A 139 8.28 -8.24 7.58
CA LEU A 139 9.15 -8.97 8.50
C LEU A 139 10.62 -8.59 8.32
N LEU A 140 11.11 -8.44 7.08
CA LEU A 140 12.48 -7.98 6.82
C LEU A 140 12.71 -6.58 7.37
N PHE A 141 11.76 -5.66 7.18
CA PHE A 141 11.81 -4.31 7.74
C PHE A 141 11.84 -4.27 9.27
N THR A 142 11.22 -5.23 9.97
CA THR A 142 11.33 -5.30 11.45
C THR A 142 12.76 -5.52 11.94
N SER A 143 13.61 -6.13 11.12
CA SER A 143 15.00 -6.43 11.43
C SER A 143 16.02 -5.52 10.75
N HIS A 144 15.54 -4.58 9.94
CA HIS A 144 16.37 -3.72 9.10
C HIS A 144 17.25 -2.81 9.96
N GLN A 145 18.56 -2.85 9.72
CA GLN A 145 19.52 -2.08 10.50
C GLN A 145 19.59 -0.64 9.98
N GLN A 146 19.62 0.31 10.90
CA GLN A 146 19.73 1.74 10.64
C GLN A 146 20.69 2.34 11.68
N GLU A 147 21.50 3.31 11.27
CA GLU A 147 22.52 3.91 12.13
C GLU A 147 21.91 4.71 13.29
N ALA A 148 20.86 5.49 13.02
CA ALA A 148 20.17 6.31 14.01
C ALA A 148 19.11 5.50 14.79
N MET A 149 19.08 5.65 16.12
CA MET A 149 18.17 4.89 17.00
C MET A 149 16.71 5.20 16.68
N LEU A 150 16.35 6.46 16.45
CA LEU A 150 14.98 6.85 16.12
C LEU A 150 14.54 6.24 14.79
N VAL A 151 15.35 6.41 13.72
CA VAL A 151 15.08 5.84 12.39
C VAL A 151 14.86 4.34 12.47
N LYS A 152 15.70 3.62 13.22
CA LYS A 152 15.58 2.18 13.44
C LYS A 152 14.24 1.80 14.05
N LYS A 153 13.80 2.51 15.09
CA LYS A 153 12.52 2.24 15.77
C LYS A 153 11.30 2.55 14.91
N VAL A 154 11.37 3.59 14.07
CA VAL A 154 10.30 3.92 13.13
C VAL A 154 10.24 2.90 11.99
N HIS A 155 11.37 2.41 11.47
CA HIS A 155 11.41 1.31 10.50
C HIS A 155 10.91 -0.02 11.06
N GLU A 156 11.20 -0.32 12.32
CA GLU A 156 10.64 -1.48 13.01
C GLU A 156 9.10 -1.40 13.06
N THR A 157 8.57 -0.21 13.39
CA THR A 157 7.13 0.08 13.36
C THR A 157 6.56 -0.01 11.95
N LEU A 158 7.29 0.48 10.93
CA LEU A 158 6.93 0.35 9.52
C LEU A 158 6.71 -1.12 9.16
N GLY A 159 7.67 -2.00 9.51
CA GLY A 159 7.59 -3.43 9.27
C GLY A 159 6.35 -4.08 9.92
N TYR A 160 6.07 -3.78 11.18
CA TYR A 160 4.85 -4.27 11.85
C TYR A 160 3.56 -3.75 11.22
N THR A 161 3.56 -2.51 10.74
CA THR A 161 2.41 -1.91 10.04
C THR A 161 2.16 -2.59 8.70
N MET A 162 3.22 -2.93 7.96
CA MET A 162 3.14 -3.68 6.70
C MET A 162 2.55 -5.08 6.91
N VAL A 163 3.06 -5.81 7.92
CA VAL A 163 2.52 -7.13 8.27
C VAL A 163 1.05 -7.04 8.66
N THR A 164 0.66 -6.01 9.42
CA THR A 164 -0.73 -5.77 9.82
C THR A 164 -1.63 -5.49 8.60
N ALA A 165 -1.21 -4.59 7.70
CA ALA A 165 -1.95 -4.27 6.48
C ALA A 165 -2.16 -5.51 5.61
N ALA A 166 -1.09 -6.30 5.42
CA ALA A 166 -1.12 -7.50 4.61
C ALA A 166 -1.96 -8.62 5.25
N ALA A 167 -1.92 -8.77 6.57
CA ALA A 167 -2.77 -9.73 7.28
C ALA A 167 -4.25 -9.40 7.08
N PHE A 168 -4.66 -8.13 7.24
CA PHE A 168 -6.05 -7.73 6.96
C PHE A 168 -6.41 -7.90 5.49
N ARG A 169 -5.49 -7.66 4.55
CA ARG A 169 -5.70 -7.91 3.13
C ARG A 169 -5.95 -9.40 2.84
N ILE A 170 -5.19 -10.30 3.46
CA ILE A 170 -5.41 -11.76 3.35
C ILE A 170 -6.80 -12.12 3.90
N VAL A 171 -7.15 -11.61 5.07
CA VAL A 171 -8.46 -11.84 5.69
C VAL A 171 -9.58 -11.33 4.78
N GLU A 172 -9.47 -10.13 4.22
CA GLU A 172 -10.46 -9.57 3.30
C GLU A 172 -10.61 -10.44 2.03
N ILE A 173 -9.51 -10.85 1.41
CA ILE A 173 -9.55 -11.70 0.21
C ILE A 173 -10.24 -13.03 0.46
N LEU A 174 -10.00 -13.65 1.63
CA LEU A 174 -10.53 -14.97 1.97
C LEU A 174 -11.98 -14.91 2.51
N VAL A 175 -12.31 -13.89 3.32
CA VAL A 175 -13.55 -13.85 4.10
C VAL A 175 -14.67 -13.09 3.38
N VAL A 176 -14.38 -11.94 2.76
CA VAL A 176 -15.43 -11.08 2.17
C VAL A 176 -16.28 -11.80 1.12
N PRO A 177 -15.73 -12.62 0.20
CA PRO A 177 -16.56 -13.35 -0.76
C PRO A 177 -17.53 -14.35 -0.10
N HIS A 178 -17.21 -14.88 1.07
CA HIS A 178 -18.04 -15.85 1.80
C HIS A 178 -19.11 -15.17 2.67
N CYS A 179 -18.88 -13.92 3.07
CA CYS A 179 -19.79 -13.14 3.91
C CYS A 179 -20.77 -12.26 3.11
N ALA A 180 -20.67 -12.23 1.77
CA ALA A 180 -21.57 -11.44 0.92
C ALA A 180 -23.06 -11.78 1.09
N ASN A 181 -23.39 -13.00 1.54
CA ASN A 181 -24.76 -13.45 1.78
C ASN A 181 -25.24 -13.23 3.23
N VAL A 182 -24.39 -12.68 4.10
CA VAL A 182 -24.67 -12.46 5.53
C VAL A 182 -24.44 -10.98 5.81
N SER A 183 -25.43 -10.15 5.49
CA SER A 183 -25.37 -8.70 5.70
C SER A 183 -25.45 -8.37 7.19
N THR A 184 -24.32 -8.33 7.88
CA THR A 184 -24.18 -7.66 9.17
C THR A 184 -23.25 -6.46 9.02
N ASP A 185 -23.54 -5.35 9.72
CA ASP A 185 -22.77 -4.10 9.66
C ASP A 185 -21.26 -4.30 9.90
N VAL A 186 -20.91 -5.33 10.68
CA VAL A 186 -19.52 -5.68 11.01
C VAL A 186 -18.75 -6.19 9.78
N HIS A 187 -19.38 -6.96 8.89
CA HIS A 187 -18.73 -7.45 7.66
C HIS A 187 -18.51 -6.35 6.63
N SER A 188 -19.36 -5.31 6.63
CA SER A 188 -19.17 -4.11 5.79
C SER A 188 -17.89 -3.35 6.17
N ASN A 189 -17.64 -3.20 7.49
CA ASN A 189 -16.48 -2.49 8.00
C ASN A 189 -15.14 -3.18 7.71
N LEU A 190 -15.12 -4.51 7.53
CA LEU A 190 -13.90 -5.27 7.24
C LEU A 190 -13.19 -4.77 5.97
N ARG A 191 -13.95 -4.30 4.98
CA ARG A 191 -13.43 -3.77 3.71
C ARG A 191 -12.65 -2.46 3.88
N TYR A 192 -12.90 -1.72 4.96
CA TYR A 192 -12.23 -0.46 5.25
C TYR A 192 -10.95 -0.62 6.07
N ILE A 193 -10.68 -1.80 6.64
CA ILE A 193 -9.52 -2.00 7.52
C ILE A 193 -8.21 -1.95 6.72
N THR A 194 -8.09 -2.72 5.63
CA THR A 194 -6.88 -2.68 4.80
C THR A 194 -6.56 -1.28 4.26
N PRO A 195 -7.50 -0.54 3.63
CA PRO A 195 -7.19 0.81 3.17
C PRO A 195 -6.85 1.77 4.31
N LEU A 196 -7.47 1.63 5.49
CA LEU A 196 -7.10 2.41 6.68
C LEU A 196 -5.65 2.18 7.06
N VAL A 197 -5.24 0.92 7.23
CA VAL A 197 -3.87 0.59 7.62
C VAL A 197 -2.88 0.98 6.52
N ALA A 198 -3.24 0.87 5.23
CA ALA A 198 -2.41 1.35 4.12
C ALA A 198 -2.20 2.87 4.15
N VAL A 199 -3.24 3.66 4.43
CA VAL A 199 -3.09 5.11 4.59
C VAL A 199 -2.18 5.43 5.78
N VAL A 200 -2.36 4.79 6.93
CA VAL A 200 -1.44 4.96 8.07
C VAL A 200 -0.02 4.55 7.70
N LEU A 201 0.15 3.42 7.02
CA LEU A 201 1.44 2.92 6.56
C LEU A 201 2.16 3.93 5.66
N SER A 202 1.45 4.66 4.81
CA SER A 202 2.05 5.70 3.95
C SER A 202 2.68 6.85 4.74
N PHE A 203 2.06 7.28 5.85
CA PHE A 203 2.63 8.29 6.74
C PHE A 203 3.82 7.75 7.53
N VAL A 204 3.75 6.50 8.00
CA VAL A 204 4.89 5.84 8.67
C VAL A 204 6.06 5.69 7.71
N ALA A 205 5.79 5.32 6.45
CA ALA A 205 6.79 5.15 5.41
C ALA A 205 7.50 6.47 5.08
N PHE A 206 6.79 7.59 5.01
CA PHE A 206 7.46 8.89 4.84
C PHE A 206 8.17 9.34 6.11
N GLY A 207 7.51 9.14 7.26
CA GLY A 207 8.01 9.48 8.59
C GLY A 207 9.31 8.77 8.96
N SER A 208 9.62 7.64 8.32
CA SER A 208 10.84 6.88 8.57
C SER A 208 12.06 7.37 7.79
N SER A 209 11.97 8.46 7.02
CA SER A 209 13.16 8.99 6.33
C SER A 209 14.23 9.44 7.33
N ARG A 210 15.50 9.28 6.95
CA ARG A 210 16.65 9.57 7.82
C ARG A 210 16.62 11.01 8.29
N ASP A 211 16.44 11.94 7.37
CA ASP A 211 16.52 13.38 7.66
C ASP A 211 15.37 13.86 8.55
N LEU A 212 14.16 13.34 8.32
CA LEU A 212 13.00 13.72 9.14
C LEU A 212 13.14 13.16 10.55
N CYS A 213 13.54 11.90 10.68
CA CYS A 213 13.83 11.33 11.99
C CYS A 213 14.98 12.08 12.69
N GLN A 214 16.06 12.43 11.99
CA GLN A 214 17.14 13.19 12.60
C GLN A 214 16.66 14.56 13.14
N ALA A 215 15.88 15.30 12.36
CA ALA A 215 15.30 16.57 12.81
C ALA A 215 14.40 16.41 14.05
N ILE A 216 13.64 15.31 14.13
CA ILE A 216 12.78 15.00 15.29
C ILE A 216 13.63 14.56 16.50
N GLU A 217 14.68 13.78 16.28
CA GLU A 217 15.62 13.33 17.32
C GLU A 217 16.38 14.52 17.93
N GLU A 218 16.81 15.47 17.10
CA GLU A 218 17.45 16.73 17.52
C GLU A 218 16.51 17.62 18.36
N ALA A 219 15.19 17.56 18.11
CA ALA A 219 14.18 18.22 18.93
C ALA A 219 13.92 17.52 20.28
N GLY A 220 14.58 16.38 20.56
CA GLY A 220 14.45 15.62 21.80
C GLY A 220 13.21 14.72 21.87
N PHE A 221 12.57 14.42 20.74
CA PHE A 221 11.40 13.53 20.70
C PHE A 221 11.80 12.04 20.73
N MET A 222 11.02 11.26 21.45
CA MET A 222 11.17 9.80 21.50
C MET A 222 10.39 9.12 20.35
N ALA A 223 10.77 7.88 20.03
CA ALA A 223 10.13 7.10 18.96
C ALA A 223 8.61 6.91 19.14
N SER A 224 8.17 6.56 20.34
CA SER A 224 6.75 6.28 20.61
C SER A 224 5.81 7.47 20.33
N PRO A 225 6.04 8.69 20.88
CA PRO A 225 5.18 9.84 20.56
C PRO A 225 5.27 10.25 19.09
N TYR A 226 6.44 10.11 18.45
CA TYR A 226 6.58 10.39 17.03
C TYR A 226 5.72 9.44 16.16
N VAL A 227 5.79 8.13 16.42
CA VAL A 227 4.94 7.12 15.78
C VAL A 227 3.46 7.42 16.01
N ALA A 228 3.06 7.79 17.22
CA ALA A 228 1.67 8.14 17.53
C ALA A 228 1.18 9.35 16.71
N ILE A 229 2.03 10.35 16.48
CA ILE A 229 1.72 11.49 15.60
C ILE A 229 1.50 11.00 14.16
N LEU A 230 2.40 10.17 13.62
CA LEU A 230 2.27 9.64 12.25
C LEU A 230 0.97 8.85 12.06
N TYR A 231 0.60 8.02 13.04
CA TYR A 231 -0.66 7.28 13.04
C TYR A 231 -1.86 8.21 13.11
N THR A 232 -1.78 9.26 13.95
CA THR A 232 -2.83 10.28 14.06
C THR A 232 -3.03 11.01 12.73
N CYS A 233 -1.96 11.42 12.07
CA CYS A 233 -2.01 12.02 10.74
C CYS A 233 -2.68 11.09 9.73
N GLY A 234 -2.29 9.80 9.73
CA GLY A 234 -2.91 8.78 8.88
C GLY A 234 -4.40 8.60 9.13
N LEU A 235 -4.83 8.55 10.39
CA LEU A 235 -6.25 8.40 10.77
C LEU A 235 -7.10 9.62 10.35
N VAL A 236 -6.58 10.83 10.57
CA VAL A 236 -7.23 12.07 10.15
C VAL A 236 -7.36 12.11 8.63
N TYR A 237 -6.28 11.79 7.92
CA TYR A 237 -6.27 11.79 6.46
C TYR A 237 -7.19 10.69 5.87
N PHE A 238 -7.22 9.50 6.47
CA PHE A 238 -8.16 8.45 6.09
C PHE A 238 -9.62 8.89 6.26
N SER A 239 -9.95 9.56 7.36
CA SER A 239 -11.29 10.09 7.61
C SER A 239 -11.69 11.13 6.55
N PHE A 240 -10.75 12.00 6.18
CA PHE A 240 -10.91 12.97 5.11
C PHE A 240 -11.13 12.30 3.74
N LEU A 241 -10.29 11.34 3.35
CA LEU A 241 -10.43 10.58 2.10
C LEU A 241 -11.75 9.82 2.04
N THR A 242 -12.14 9.19 3.15
CA THR A 242 -13.40 8.46 3.27
C THR A 242 -14.58 9.40 3.03
N THR A 243 -14.56 10.60 3.62
CA THR A 243 -15.60 11.61 3.39
C THR A 243 -15.68 12.00 1.91
N ILE A 244 -14.54 12.27 1.27
CA ILE A 244 -14.50 12.65 -0.15
C ILE A 244 -15.03 11.53 -1.04
N ILE A 245 -14.60 10.29 -0.83
CA ILE A 245 -14.98 9.15 -1.65
C ILE A 245 -16.48 8.88 -1.55
N HIS A 246 -17.06 8.95 -0.34
CA HIS A 246 -18.53 8.82 -0.19
C HIS A 246 -19.27 9.97 -0.85
N ARG A 247 -18.79 11.22 -0.75
CA ARG A 247 -19.38 12.36 -1.45
C ARG A 247 -19.33 12.21 -2.97
N ILE A 248 -18.22 11.68 -3.50
CA ILE A 248 -18.09 11.36 -4.93
C ILE A 248 -19.08 10.26 -5.32
N LYS A 249 -19.23 9.21 -4.49
CA LYS A 249 -20.20 8.13 -4.71
C LYS A 249 -21.62 8.68 -4.81
N ASP A 250 -22.04 9.45 -3.81
CA ASP A 250 -23.39 10.02 -3.74
C ASP A 250 -23.66 10.96 -4.94
N HIS A 251 -22.65 11.70 -5.39
CA HIS A 251 -22.77 12.58 -6.56
C HIS A 251 -22.88 11.81 -7.87
N LEU A 252 -22.12 10.73 -8.04
CA LEU A 252 -22.15 9.89 -9.25
C LEU A 252 -23.39 8.99 -9.30
N TYR A 253 -23.93 8.60 -8.14
CA TYR A 253 -25.03 7.64 -8.01
C TYR A 253 -26.12 8.13 -7.05
N PRO A 254 -26.88 9.18 -7.41
CA PRO A 254 -27.89 9.79 -6.53
C PRO A 254 -29.11 8.88 -6.25
N ASP A 255 -29.38 7.90 -7.10
CA ASP A 255 -30.61 7.07 -7.05
C ASP A 255 -30.47 5.79 -6.18
N GLY A 256 -29.41 5.64 -5.38
CA GLY A 256 -29.35 4.65 -4.29
C GLY A 256 -29.32 3.18 -4.70
N GLY A 257 -29.00 2.84 -5.95
CA GLY A 257 -28.80 1.45 -6.38
C GLY A 257 -27.49 0.87 -5.85
N ASP A 258 -27.40 0.57 -4.55
CA ASP A 258 -26.19 0.04 -3.88
C ASP A 258 -25.66 -1.26 -4.51
N GLU A 259 -26.52 -2.03 -5.19
CA GLU A 259 -26.17 -3.34 -5.77
C GLU A 259 -25.29 -3.26 -7.03
N LYS A 260 -25.24 -2.11 -7.71
CA LYS A 260 -24.67 -2.03 -9.06
C LYS A 260 -23.18 -1.73 -9.13
N TYR A 261 -22.46 -1.65 -8.00
CA TYR A 261 -21.04 -1.29 -8.02
C TYR A 261 -20.16 -2.08 -7.05
N GLU A 262 -20.73 -3.09 -6.39
CA GLU A 262 -19.97 -4.04 -5.57
C GLU A 262 -19.06 -4.91 -6.44
N TYR A 263 -17.78 -5.03 -6.07
CA TYR A 263 -16.84 -5.93 -6.74
C TYR A 263 -17.29 -7.40 -6.64
N SER A 264 -17.99 -7.76 -5.56
CA SER A 264 -18.67 -9.07 -5.36
C SER A 264 -19.65 -9.44 -6.47
N SER A 265 -20.21 -8.45 -7.17
CA SER A 265 -21.21 -8.67 -8.22
C SER A 265 -20.61 -8.97 -9.60
N LEU A 266 -19.28 -9.13 -9.73
CA LEU A 266 -18.65 -9.43 -11.01
C LEU A 266 -18.99 -10.85 -11.50
N PRO A 267 -19.39 -11.03 -12.77
CA PRO A 267 -19.63 -12.34 -13.36
C PRO A 267 -18.29 -13.09 -13.46
N GLY A 268 -18.10 -14.05 -12.57
CA GLY A 268 -16.84 -14.75 -12.32
C GLY A 268 -16.65 -15.14 -10.85
N MET A 269 -17.44 -14.54 -9.95
CA MET A 269 -17.56 -14.93 -8.54
C MET A 269 -18.71 -15.92 -8.28
N HIS A 270 -19.60 -16.14 -9.25
CA HIS A 270 -20.31 -17.41 -9.33
C HIS A 270 -19.30 -18.45 -9.74
N SER A 271 -18.78 -19.14 -8.72
CA SER A 271 -18.05 -20.37 -8.87
C SER A 271 -18.62 -21.19 -10.04
N ASP A 272 -17.74 -21.63 -10.94
CA ASP A 272 -17.87 -22.92 -11.62
C ASP A 272 -17.87 -24.04 -10.55
N ARG A 273 -18.80 -23.98 -9.60
CA ARG A 273 -19.06 -25.03 -8.62
C ARG A 273 -19.88 -26.03 -9.39
N LEU A 274 -19.15 -26.97 -9.98
CA LEU A 274 -19.63 -28.32 -10.26
C LEU A 274 -20.97 -28.35 -10.99
N GLY A 275 -20.91 -28.17 -12.31
CA GLY A 275 -21.78 -28.93 -13.21
C GLY A 275 -21.43 -30.43 -13.10
N TYR A 276 -21.60 -31.03 -11.93
CA TYR A 276 -21.71 -32.46 -11.79
C TYR A 276 -23.20 -32.75 -11.88
N ASN A 277 -23.66 -33.06 -13.09
CA ASN A 277 -24.93 -33.73 -13.30
C ASN A 277 -24.89 -35.02 -12.48
N GLN A 278 -25.47 -34.99 -11.27
CA GLN A 278 -26.01 -36.21 -10.67
C GLN A 278 -27.45 -36.36 -11.17
N SER A 279 -27.55 -36.71 -12.45
CA SER A 279 -28.63 -37.56 -12.94
C SER A 279 -28.04 -38.96 -13.03
N LEU A 280 -28.12 -39.69 -11.91
CA LEU A 280 -28.00 -41.14 -11.91
C LEU A 280 -29.38 -41.67 -11.57
N ASP A 281 -30.13 -41.99 -12.62
CA ASP A 281 -31.05 -43.13 -12.60
C ASP A 281 -30.22 -44.43 -12.53
#